data_AF-A0A127PBP6-F1
#
_entry.id   AF-A0A127PBP6-F1
#
_cell.length_a   1.000
_cell.length_b   1.000
_cell.length_c   1.000
_cell.angle_alpha   90.00
_cell.angle_beta   90.00
_cell.angle_gamma   90.00
#
_symmetry.space_group_name_H-M   'P 1'
#
loop_
_entity.id
_entity.type
_entity.pdbx_description
1 polymer ?
#
loop_
_entity_poly.entity_id
_entity_poly.type
_entity_poly.pdbx_seq_one_letter_code
_entity_poly.pdbx_strand_id
1 'polypeptide(L)'
;MKLQDEQWQELEPLLLGKQSDPGVNAKNNRLFIDAVLWIVTRNSAWRNLPREFGNWTATYMRFRRWNESDFWRQLKQSDIQAPGLAQLLEQIVHYGDLYTRRIEQRQQRKISRTAYKATLAPVKAAAARQQALAPGESTSHWVHLVAPG
;
A
#
# COMPACT_ATOMS: atom_id res chain seq x y z
N MET A 1 1.61 -11.44 -19.80
CA MET A 1 0.76 -11.11 -20.94
C MET A 1 1.37 -9.87 -21.59
N LYS A 2 1.44 -9.82 -22.92
CA LYS A 2 1.86 -8.64 -23.69
C LYS A 2 0.64 -8.08 -24.42
N LEU A 3 0.59 -6.77 -24.58
CA LEU A 3 -0.47 -6.10 -25.32
C LEU A 3 -0.30 -6.35 -26.84
N GLN A 4 -1.39 -6.69 -27.52
CA GLN A 4 -1.38 -6.85 -28.99
C GLN A 4 -1.10 -5.50 -29.66
N ASP A 5 -0.56 -5.52 -30.88
CA ASP A 5 -0.18 -4.30 -31.60
C ASP A 5 -1.38 -3.40 -31.89
N GLU A 6 -2.54 -3.98 -32.22
CA GLU A 6 -3.78 -3.25 -32.52
C GLU A 6 -4.31 -2.54 -31.27
N GLN A 7 -4.28 -3.24 -30.13
CA GLN A 7 -4.65 -2.65 -28.83
C GLN A 7 -3.66 -1.56 -28.41
N TRP A 8 -2.37 -1.73 -28.74
CA TRP A 8 -1.36 -0.73 -28.48
C TRP A 8 -1.58 0.55 -29.29
N GLN A 9 -1.92 0.44 -30.58
CA GLN A 9 -2.17 1.58 -31.45
C GLN A 9 -3.33 2.45 -30.97
N GLU A 10 -4.36 1.83 -30.37
CA GLU A 10 -5.48 2.57 -29.77
C GLU A 10 -5.11 3.19 -28.41
N LEU A 11 -4.31 2.49 -27.61
CA LEU A 11 -3.93 2.94 -26.27
C LEU A 11 -2.88 4.06 -26.28
N GLU A 12 -1.83 3.91 -27.10
CA GLU A 12 -0.68 4.82 -27.19
C GLU A 12 -1.06 6.31 -27.28
N PRO A 13 -2.00 6.73 -28.16
CA PRO A 13 -2.39 8.14 -28.28
C PRO A 13 -3.12 8.69 -27.05
N LEU A 14 -3.46 7.87 -26.05
CA LEU A 14 -4.14 8.30 -24.84
C LEU A 14 -3.19 8.37 -23.63
N LEU A 15 -1.98 7.80 -23.73
CA LEU A 15 -1.01 7.74 -22.63
C LEU A 15 -0.30 9.08 -22.40
N LEU A 16 0.02 9.39 -21.13
CA LEU A 16 0.88 10.53 -20.79
C LEU A 16 2.37 10.17 -20.88
N GLY A 17 3.20 11.17 -21.16
CA GLY A 17 4.65 11.05 -21.25
C GLY A 17 5.12 10.45 -22.58
N LYS A 18 4.42 10.77 -23.67
CA LYS A 18 4.85 10.47 -25.03
C LYS A 18 6.04 11.33 -25.43
N GLN A 19 6.67 10.99 -26.56
CA GLN A 19 7.73 11.82 -27.14
C GLN A 19 7.32 13.27 -27.39
N SER A 20 6.04 13.51 -27.68
CA SER A 20 5.47 14.83 -27.92
C SER A 20 5.20 15.64 -26.65
N ASP A 21 5.23 15.02 -25.46
CA ASP A 21 4.81 15.68 -24.23
C ASP A 21 5.95 16.47 -23.58
N PRO A 22 5.70 17.68 -23.06
CA PRO A 22 6.73 18.46 -22.37
C PRO A 22 7.25 17.74 -21.11
N GLY A 23 8.57 17.59 -20.97
CA GLY A 23 9.23 17.06 -19.76
C GLY A 23 10.00 15.75 -19.97
N VAL A 24 10.16 14.96 -18.90
CA VAL A 24 10.89 13.68 -18.96
C VAL A 24 10.06 12.66 -19.74
N ASN A 25 10.47 12.47 -20.99
CA ASN A 25 9.93 11.47 -21.89
C ASN A 25 10.07 10.07 -21.28
N ALA A 26 8.97 9.33 -21.18
CA ALA A 26 9.00 7.99 -20.65
C ALA A 26 9.57 7.06 -21.73
N LYS A 27 10.89 6.81 -21.65
CA LYS A 27 11.69 6.08 -22.66
C LYS A 27 11.05 4.80 -23.24
N ASN A 28 10.11 4.14 -22.54
CA ASN A 28 9.33 3.00 -23.07
C ASN A 28 7.92 2.91 -22.45
N ASN A 29 6.92 3.61 -23.01
CA ASN A 29 5.52 3.51 -22.56
C ASN A 29 4.94 2.10 -22.73
N ARG A 30 5.25 1.44 -23.84
CA ARG A 30 4.78 0.08 -24.10
C ARG A 30 5.28 -0.91 -23.07
N LEU A 31 6.59 -0.88 -22.79
CA LEU A 31 7.19 -1.76 -21.78
C LEU A 31 6.60 -1.51 -20.39
N PHE A 32 6.28 -0.26 -20.06
CA PHE A 32 5.60 0.08 -18.81
C PHE A 32 4.20 -0.53 -18.75
N ILE A 33 3.40 -0.40 -19.81
CA ILE A 33 2.05 -0.98 -19.86
C ILE A 33 2.12 -2.50 -19.80
N ASP A 34 3.03 -3.14 -20.54
CA ASP A 34 3.24 -4.59 -20.47
C ASP A 34 3.63 -5.04 -19.05
N ALA A 35 4.45 -4.26 -18.34
CA ALA A 35 4.81 -4.53 -16.95
C ALA A 35 3.59 -4.47 -16.00
N VAL A 36 2.74 -3.45 -16.18
CA VAL A 36 1.49 -3.30 -15.40
C VAL A 36 0.56 -4.48 -15.69
N LEU A 37 0.35 -4.82 -16.96
CA LEU A 37 -0.46 -5.97 -17.36
C LEU A 37 0.09 -7.27 -16.78
N TRP A 38 1.41 -7.46 -16.79
CA TRP A 38 2.04 -8.65 -16.20
C TRP A 38 1.69 -8.82 -14.72
N ILE A 39 1.70 -7.72 -13.96
CA ILE A 39 1.37 -7.69 -12.53
C ILE A 39 -0.12 -7.94 -12.29
N VAL A 40 -0.98 -7.21 -13.00
CA VAL A 40 -2.43 -7.22 -12.80
C VAL A 40 -3.03 -8.57 -13.18
N THR A 41 -2.65 -9.11 -14.34
CA THR A 41 -3.16 -10.41 -14.84
C THR A 41 -2.76 -11.59 -13.94
N ARG A 42 -1.67 -11.46 -13.18
CA ARG A 42 -1.18 -12.50 -12.26
C ARG A 42 -1.46 -12.20 -10.80
N ASN A 43 -2.07 -11.04 -10.50
CA ASN A 43 -2.26 -10.52 -9.15
C ASN A 43 -0.97 -10.60 -8.29
N SER A 44 0.18 -10.33 -8.92
CA SER A 44 1.50 -10.57 -8.33
C SER A 44 1.98 -9.34 -7.55
N ALA A 45 2.85 -9.55 -6.55
CA ALA A 45 3.53 -8.44 -5.90
C ALA A 45 4.49 -7.73 -6.88
N TRP A 46 4.57 -6.40 -6.79
CA TRP A 46 5.50 -5.59 -7.60
C TRP A 46 6.95 -6.04 -7.52
N ARG A 47 7.40 -6.56 -6.37
CA ARG A 47 8.77 -7.07 -6.18
C ARG A 47 9.09 -8.29 -7.03
N ASN A 48 8.08 -9.00 -7.53
CA ASN A 48 8.24 -10.18 -8.38
C ASN A 48 8.25 -9.82 -9.86
N LEU A 49 8.18 -8.53 -10.22
CA LEU A 49 8.23 -8.10 -11.61
C LEU A 49 9.54 -8.58 -12.25
N PRO A 50 9.48 -9.33 -13.36
CA PRO A 50 10.68 -9.79 -14.06
C PRO A 50 11.55 -8.61 -14.52
N ARG A 51 12.88 -8.80 -14.47
CA ARG A 51 13.86 -7.75 -14.81
C ARG A 51 13.78 -7.26 -16.26
N GLU A 52 13.21 -8.05 -17.17
CA GLU A 52 12.96 -7.68 -18.57
C GLU A 52 12.03 -6.46 -18.71
N PHE A 53 11.17 -6.22 -17.71
CA PHE A 53 10.30 -5.04 -17.64
C PHE A 53 10.97 -3.83 -16.97
N GLY A 54 12.24 -3.95 -16.59
CA GLY A 54 13.03 -2.92 -15.93
C GLY A 54 12.96 -2.96 -14.41
N ASN A 55 13.27 -1.81 -13.79
CA ASN A 55 13.33 -1.69 -12.34
C ASN A 55 11.92 -1.62 -11.73
N TRP A 56 11.55 -2.64 -10.94
CA TRP A 56 10.22 -2.73 -10.34
C TRP A 56 9.84 -1.51 -9.48
N THR A 57 10.80 -0.89 -8.78
CA THR A 57 10.54 0.28 -7.94
C THR A 57 10.16 1.48 -8.79
N ALA A 58 10.89 1.73 -9.89
CA ALA A 58 10.59 2.82 -10.80
C ALA A 58 9.22 2.63 -11.49
N THR A 59 8.95 1.42 -11.98
CA THR A 59 7.67 1.04 -12.59
C THR A 59 6.53 1.22 -11.59
N TYR A 60 6.67 0.72 -10.36
CA TYR A 60 5.68 0.88 -9.31
C TYR A 60 5.43 2.36 -8.97
N MET A 61 6.47 3.18 -8.82
CA MET A 61 6.32 4.61 -8.51
C MET A 61 5.61 5.38 -9.63
N ARG A 62 5.79 4.97 -10.89
CA ARG A 62 5.03 5.53 -12.02
C ARG A 62 3.56 5.09 -11.96
N PHE A 63 3.31 3.78 -11.78
CA PHE A 63 1.96 3.24 -11.63
C PHE A 63 1.19 3.94 -10.50
N ARG A 64 1.83 4.10 -9.33
CA ARG A 64 1.26 4.78 -8.17
C ARG A 64 0.85 6.22 -8.51
N ARG A 65 1.73 6.99 -9.17
CA ARG A 65 1.44 8.37 -9.58
C ARG A 65 0.21 8.45 -10.50
N TRP A 66 0.12 7.56 -11.48
CA TRP A 66 -1.05 7.49 -12.37
C TRP A 66 -2.33 7.06 -11.64
N ASN A 67 -2.20 6.18 -10.64
CA ASN A 67 -3.34 5.76 -9.84
C ASN A 67 -3.82 6.86 -8.89
N GLU A 68 -2.91 7.66 -8.32
CA GLU A 68 -3.24 8.80 -7.45
C GLU A 68 -3.80 9.99 -8.24
N SER A 69 -3.45 10.13 -9.51
CA SER A 69 -3.97 11.18 -10.39
C SER A 69 -5.26 10.81 -11.15
N ASP A 70 -5.92 9.71 -10.75
CA ASP A 70 -7.11 9.16 -11.43
C ASP A 70 -6.93 8.81 -12.91
N PHE A 71 -5.69 8.72 -13.40
CA PHE A 71 -5.41 8.56 -14.82
C PHE A 71 -5.97 7.26 -15.39
N TRP A 72 -5.86 6.15 -14.65
CA TRP A 72 -6.42 4.86 -15.10
C TRP A 72 -7.94 4.89 -15.25
N ARG A 73 -8.63 5.64 -14.38
CA ARG A 73 -10.09 5.81 -14.43
C ARG A 73 -10.50 6.66 -15.62
N GLN A 74 -9.77 7.74 -15.89
CA GLN A 74 -9.98 8.58 -17.07
C GLN A 74 -9.73 7.79 -18.36
N LEU A 75 -8.67 6.99 -18.40
CA LEU A 75 -8.34 6.15 -19.54
C LEU A 75 -9.42 5.09 -19.81
N LYS A 76 -9.98 4.46 -18.78
CA LYS A 76 -11.13 3.57 -18.92
C LYS A 76 -12.35 4.27 -19.53
N GLN A 77 -12.58 5.53 -19.19
CA GLN A 77 -13.72 6.32 -19.66
C GLN A 77 -13.53 6.89 -21.08
N SER A 78 -12.32 6.81 -21.63
CA SER A 78 -12.06 7.22 -23.01
C SER A 78 -12.73 6.27 -24.01
N ASP A 79 -12.95 6.76 -25.23
CA ASP A 79 -13.66 6.06 -26.32
C ASP A 79 -12.83 4.91 -26.93
N ILE A 80 -12.55 3.89 -26.11
CA ILE A 80 -11.83 2.68 -26.51
C ILE A 80 -12.85 1.67 -27.04
N GLN A 81 -12.67 1.32 -28.31
CA GLN A 81 -13.52 0.42 -29.08
C GLN A 81 -13.05 -1.04 -28.96
N ALA A 82 -11.77 -1.31 -28.66
CA ALA A 82 -11.31 -2.69 -28.52
C ALA A 82 -11.81 -3.33 -27.20
N PRO A 83 -12.68 -4.37 -27.25
CA PRO A 83 -13.29 -4.95 -26.06
C PRO A 83 -12.26 -5.59 -25.12
N GLY A 84 -11.20 -6.18 -25.68
CA GLY A 84 -10.10 -6.75 -24.90
C GLY A 84 -9.30 -5.70 -24.13
N LEU A 85 -9.16 -4.48 -24.66
CA LEU A 85 -8.43 -3.40 -24.01
C LEU A 85 -9.25 -2.83 -22.84
N ALA A 86 -10.55 -2.64 -23.04
CA ALA A 86 -11.47 -2.18 -21.98
C ALA A 86 -11.44 -3.10 -20.76
N GLN A 87 -11.46 -4.42 -20.97
CA GLN A 87 -11.36 -5.40 -19.88
C GLN A 87 -10.03 -5.31 -19.11
N LEU A 88 -8.92 -5.07 -19.81
CA LEU A 88 -7.61 -4.92 -19.17
C LEU A 88 -7.54 -3.63 -18.34
N LEU A 89 -8.11 -2.54 -18.84
CA LEU A 89 -8.19 -1.28 -18.10
C LEU A 89 -9.06 -1.43 -16.84
N GLU A 90 -10.17 -2.15 -16.92
CA GLU A 90 -10.99 -2.49 -15.75
C GLU A 90 -10.15 -3.22 -14.68
N GLN A 91 -9.39 -4.24 -15.09
CA GLN A 91 -8.53 -4.98 -14.18
C GLN A 91 -7.45 -4.08 -13.55
N ILE A 92 -6.88 -3.16 -14.33
CA ILE A 92 -5.88 -2.21 -13.84
C ILE A 92 -6.48 -1.28 -12.79
N VAL A 93 -7.65 -0.70 -13.06
CA VAL A 93 -8.37 0.18 -12.11
C VAL A 93 -8.68 -0.59 -10.83
N HIS A 94 -9.25 -1.78 -10.96
CA HIS A 94 -9.58 -2.63 -9.81
C HIS A 94 -8.34 -2.97 -8.96
N TYR A 95 -7.23 -3.34 -9.61
CA TYR A 95 -5.98 -3.63 -8.92
C TYR A 95 -5.42 -2.37 -8.21
N GLY A 96 -5.46 -1.21 -8.89
CA GLY A 96 -5.06 0.07 -8.33
C GLY A 96 -5.83 0.42 -7.05
N ASP A 97 -7.16 0.24 -7.07
CA ASP A 97 -8.02 0.52 -5.92
C ASP A 97 -7.77 -0.43 -4.75
N LEU A 98 -7.64 -1.74 -5.01
CA LEU A 98 -7.28 -2.71 -3.99
C LEU A 98 -5.92 -2.40 -3.35
N TYR A 99 -4.97 -1.97 -4.17
CA TYR A 99 -3.63 -1.67 -3.71
C TYR A 99 -3.59 -0.40 -2.86
N THR A 100 -4.28 0.67 -3.27
CA THR A 100 -4.46 1.90 -2.49
C THR A 100 -5.13 1.61 -1.14
N ARG A 101 -6.26 0.88 -1.14
CA ARG A 101 -6.97 0.51 0.09
C ARG A 101 -6.09 -0.23 1.08
N ARG A 102 -5.22 -1.14 0.62
CA ARG A 102 -4.28 -1.87 1.49
C ARG A 102 -3.25 -0.95 2.14
N ILE A 103 -2.75 0.04 1.41
CA ILE A 103 -1.81 1.03 1.95
C ILE A 103 -2.53 1.89 2.99
N GLU A 104 -3.71 2.42 2.65
CA GLU A 104 -4.54 3.22 3.55
C GLU A 104 -4.89 2.46 4.82
N GLN A 105 -5.34 1.20 4.71
CA GLN A 105 -5.63 0.35 5.86
C GLN A 105 -4.40 0.12 6.75
N ARG A 106 -3.20 -0.04 6.18
CA ARG A 106 -1.96 -0.16 6.96
C ARG A 106 -1.65 1.14 7.70
N GLN A 107 -1.82 2.29 7.04
CA GLN A 107 -1.66 3.60 7.67
C GLN A 107 -2.67 3.77 8.80
N GLN A 108 -3.95 3.49 8.53
CA GLN A 108 -5.02 3.58 9.51
C GLN A 108 -4.78 2.68 10.71
N ARG A 109 -4.40 1.41 10.51
CA ARG A 109 -4.04 0.50 11.60
C ARG A 109 -2.89 1.04 12.45
N LYS A 110 -1.88 1.66 11.83
CA LYS A 110 -0.77 2.27 12.56
C LYS A 110 -1.25 3.47 13.39
N ILE A 111 -2.07 4.34 12.81
CA ILE A 111 -2.69 5.49 13.49
C ILE A 111 -3.57 5.01 14.65
N SER A 112 -4.50 4.10 14.40
CA SER A 112 -5.41 3.53 15.40
C SER A 112 -4.64 2.85 16.53
N ARG A 113 -3.58 2.09 16.23
CA ARG A 113 -2.72 1.48 17.26
C ARG A 113 -2.03 2.52 18.12
N THR A 114 -1.50 3.58 17.52
CA THR A 114 -0.84 4.66 18.26
C THR A 114 -1.85 5.41 19.13
N ALA A 115 -3.03 5.74 18.60
CA ALA A 115 -4.12 6.37 19.34
C ALA A 115 -4.57 5.50 20.52
N TYR A 116 -4.81 4.21 20.29
CA TYR A 116 -5.19 3.26 21.34
C TYR A 116 -4.12 3.12 22.44
N LYS A 117 -2.83 3.11 22.07
CA LYS A 117 -1.75 3.10 23.06
C LYS A 117 -1.71 4.38 23.88
N ALA A 118 -1.98 5.53 23.26
CA ALA A 118 -2.05 6.81 23.96
C ALA A 118 -3.23 6.87 24.94
N THR A 119 -4.40 6.31 24.58
CA THR A 119 -5.55 6.25 25.49
C THR A 119 -5.30 5.33 26.69
N LEU A 120 -4.55 4.22 26.51
CA LEU A 120 -4.21 3.31 27.62
C LEU A 120 -3.09 3.84 28.53
N ALA A 121 -2.26 4.78 28.07
CA ALA A 121 -1.11 5.27 28.83
C ALA A 121 -1.48 5.83 30.22
N PRO A 122 -2.48 6.72 30.39
CA PRO A 122 -2.86 7.23 31.71
C PRO A 122 -3.46 6.14 32.61
N VAL A 123 -4.23 5.20 32.06
CA VAL A 123 -4.80 4.06 32.82
C VAL A 123 -3.68 3.17 33.38
N LYS A 124 -2.69 2.84 32.54
CA LYS A 124 -1.52 2.06 32.97
C LYS A 124 -0.68 2.82 34.00
N ALA A 125 -0.49 4.13 33.83
CA ALA A 125 0.24 4.96 34.78
C ALA A 125 -0.46 5.05 36.15
N ALA A 126 -1.79 5.16 36.16
CA ALA A 126 -2.59 5.14 37.39
C ALA A 126 -2.52 3.79 38.10
N ALA A 127 -2.66 2.68 37.37
CA ALA A 127 -2.53 1.33 37.92
C ALA A 127 -1.13 1.06 38.49
N ALA A 128 -0.08 1.50 37.80
CA ALA A 128 1.30 1.37 38.29
C ALA A 128 1.54 2.22 39.55
N ARG A 129 0.98 3.44 39.61
CA ARG A 129 1.02 4.28 40.82
C ARG A 129 0.28 3.63 41.99
N GLN A 130 -0.88 3.02 41.75
CA GLN A 130 -1.64 2.30 42.78
C GLN A 130 -0.89 1.06 43.30
N GLN A 131 -0.23 0.29 42.42
CA GLN A 131 0.61 -0.83 42.83
C GLN A 131 1.84 -0.38 43.63
N ALA A 132 2.46 0.74 43.26
CA ALA A 132 3.59 1.31 43.99
C ALA A 132 3.20 1.91 45.35
N LEU A 133 1.94 2.34 45.51
CA LEU A 133 1.38 2.83 46.77
C LEU A 133 0.80 1.73 47.65
N ALA A 134 0.65 0.51 47.14
CA ALA A 134 0.21 -0.62 47.94
C ALA A 134 1.26 -0.83 49.05
N PRO A 135 0.91 -0.65 50.34
CA PRO A 135 1.85 -0.93 51.41
C PRO A 135 2.30 -2.38 51.25
N GLY A 136 3.62 -2.61 51.32
CA GLY A 136 4.14 -3.96 51.37
C GLY A 136 3.55 -4.66 52.58
N GLU A 137 2.51 -5.45 52.39
CA GLU A 137 2.10 -6.52 53.30
C GLU A 137 3.20 -7.59 53.29
N SER A 138 4.39 -7.21 53.77
CA SER A 138 5.57 -8.07 53.87
C SER A 138 6.54 -7.50 54.91
N THR A 139 6.05 -7.12 56.08
CA THR A 139 6.89 -6.87 57.26
C THR A 139 6.09 -7.02 58.56
N SER A 140 5.37 -8.13 58.75
CA SER A 140 4.86 -8.53 60.08
C SER A 140 4.57 -10.04 60.13
N HIS A 141 5.59 -10.88 59.92
CA HIS A 141 5.48 -12.31 60.25
C HIS A 141 6.68 -12.86 61.05
N TRP A 142 7.51 -11.99 61.64
CA TRP A 142 8.69 -12.40 62.42
C TRP A 142 8.65 -12.02 63.92
N VAL A 143 7.58 -11.41 64.44
CA VAL A 143 7.57 -10.89 65.83
C VAL A 143 7.10 -11.91 66.90
N HIS A 144 6.84 -13.18 66.56
CA HIS A 144 6.45 -14.19 67.56
C HIS A 144 7.55 -15.17 68.02
N LEU A 145 8.83 -14.91 67.75
CA LEU A 145 9.91 -15.88 68.05
C LEU A 145 10.84 -15.52 69.22
N VAL A 146 10.42 -14.67 70.16
CA VAL A 146 11.13 -14.54 71.45
C VAL A 146 10.12 -14.43 72.60
N ALA A 147 9.97 -15.53 73.33
CA ALA A 147 9.39 -15.61 74.66
C ALA A 147 10.17 -16.70 75.45
N PRO A 148 10.09 -16.74 76.79
CA PRO A 148 11.20 -16.42 77.69
C PRO A 148 11.81 -17.67 78.36
N GLY A 149 13.03 -17.52 78.89
CA GLY A 149 13.62 -18.44 79.87
C GLY A 149 13.37 -17.97 81.29
#